data_AF-A0A1M3CBR5-F1
#
_entry.id   AF-A0A1M3CBR5-F1
#
_cell.length_a   1.000
_cell.length_b   1.000
_cell.length_c   1.000
_cell.angle_alpha   90.00
_cell.angle_beta   90.00
_cell.angle_gamma   90.00
#
_symmetry.space_group_name_H-M   'P 1'
#
loop_
_entity.id
_entity.type
_entity.pdbx_description
1 polymer ?
#
loop_
_entity_poly.entity_id
_entity_poly.type
_entity_poly.pdbx_seq_one_letter_code
_entity_poly.pdbx_strand_id
1 'polypeptide(L)'
;MPEQTSSVEAEEGEAGGFVTGLARGIAGALFLALPMLMTMEMWYLGFYIARERLLLLLLVNIPLLVLLAHRIGFEETFTWREAFRDATIAYGIGILTSAVVLAALGIVGRDMPASEIAGKLALQSVPASIGAMLARSQLGQGTGQDDDERETPYHTELLLMATGALFVSLNIAPTEEIMVLAYKMTAWHAMAVILLSIGLMHGFVYAVSFIGGHELQPETPWWHAFVRFTLPGYIVALSVSLFALWIFESFGDSSATEMLHSLIVLGFPASLGAAAARLIL
;
A
#
# COMPACT_ATOMS: atom_id res chain seq x y z
N MET A 1 -24.23 -3.62 -45.75
CA MET A 1 -24.10 -4.29 -44.45
C MET A 1 -22.70 -4.04 -43.85
N PRO A 2 -22.39 -2.84 -43.32
CA PRO A 2 -21.12 -2.57 -42.64
C PRO A 2 -21.25 -2.48 -41.10
N GLU A 3 -22.45 -2.62 -40.54
CA GLU A 3 -22.76 -2.37 -39.12
C GLU A 3 -22.45 -3.56 -38.19
N GLN A 4 -22.26 -4.77 -38.73
CA GLN A 4 -21.98 -5.98 -37.93
C GLN A 4 -20.49 -6.22 -37.69
N THR A 5 -19.59 -5.68 -38.51
CA THR A 5 -18.15 -5.85 -38.32
C THR A 5 -17.59 -4.91 -37.25
N SER A 6 -18.17 -3.73 -37.09
CA SER A 6 -17.73 -2.76 -36.07
C SER A 6 -18.11 -3.16 -34.64
N SER A 7 -19.18 -3.94 -34.44
CA SER A 7 -19.59 -4.41 -33.11
C SER A 7 -18.72 -5.56 -32.59
N VAL A 8 -18.25 -6.45 -33.48
CA VAL A 8 -17.40 -7.60 -33.11
C VAL A 8 -15.96 -7.15 -32.81
N GLU A 9 -15.40 -6.24 -33.60
CA GLU A 9 -14.07 -5.67 -33.32
C GLU A 9 -14.04 -4.84 -32.02
N ALA A 10 -15.16 -4.18 -31.66
CA ALA A 10 -15.29 -3.47 -30.39
C ALA A 10 -15.36 -4.43 -29.18
N GLU A 11 -16.13 -5.52 -29.27
CA GLU A 11 -16.20 -6.55 -28.21
C GLU A 11 -14.87 -7.29 -28.01
N GLU A 12 -14.15 -7.61 -29.09
CA GLU A 12 -12.81 -8.24 -29.01
C GLU A 12 -11.77 -7.30 -28.39
N GLY A 13 -11.83 -6.00 -28.70
CA GLY A 13 -10.98 -4.97 -28.09
C GLY A 13 -11.25 -4.78 -26.59
N GLU A 14 -12.53 -4.78 -26.18
CA GLU A 14 -12.94 -4.62 -24.79
C GLU A 14 -12.57 -5.85 -23.94
N ALA A 15 -12.74 -7.06 -24.49
CA ALA A 15 -12.31 -8.31 -23.85
C ALA A 15 -10.78 -8.38 -23.67
N GLY A 16 -10.02 -7.96 -24.69
CA GLY A 16 -8.55 -7.89 -24.62
C GLY A 16 -8.07 -6.94 -23.53
N GLY A 17 -8.64 -5.73 -23.46
CA GLY A 17 -8.32 -4.74 -22.42
C GLY A 17 -8.62 -5.25 -21.01
N PHE A 18 -9.74 -5.95 -20.84
CA PHE A 18 -10.11 -6.54 -19.55
C PHE A 18 -9.10 -7.61 -19.07
N VAL A 19 -8.69 -8.52 -19.96
CA VAL A 19 -7.72 -9.58 -19.63
C VAL A 19 -6.36 -8.97 -19.27
N THR A 20 -5.89 -7.97 -20.01
CA THR A 20 -4.64 -7.27 -19.68
C THR A 20 -4.74 -6.55 -18.33
N GLY A 21 -5.88 -5.93 -18.02
CA GLY A 21 -6.13 -5.31 -16.72
C GLY A 21 -6.09 -6.31 -15.57
N LEU A 22 -6.67 -7.50 -15.75
CA LEU A 22 -6.62 -8.58 -14.76
C LEU A 22 -5.20 -9.10 -14.55
N ALA A 23 -4.45 -9.33 -15.63
CA ALA A 23 -3.06 -9.79 -15.55
C ALA A 23 -2.16 -8.78 -14.81
N ARG A 24 -2.33 -7.48 -15.08
CA ARG A 24 -1.65 -6.39 -14.36
C ARG A 24 -2.01 -6.37 -12.88
N GLY A 25 -3.29 -6.56 -12.56
CA GLY A 25 -3.75 -6.66 -11.18
C GLY A 25 -3.13 -7.86 -10.44
N ILE A 26 -3.09 -9.04 -11.07
CA ILE A 26 -2.44 -10.22 -10.47
C ILE A 26 -0.94 -9.98 -10.28
N ALA A 27 -0.26 -9.39 -11.28
CA ALA A 27 1.16 -9.06 -11.18
C ALA A 27 1.44 -8.08 -10.04
N GLY A 28 0.62 -7.04 -9.88
CA GLY A 28 0.71 -6.11 -8.77
C GLY A 28 0.45 -6.75 -7.41
N ALA A 29 -0.59 -7.59 -7.32
CA ALA A 29 -0.90 -8.34 -6.12
C ALA A 29 0.28 -9.23 -5.69
N LEU A 30 0.88 -9.95 -6.63
CA LEU A 30 2.05 -10.77 -6.37
C LEU A 30 3.25 -9.91 -5.99
N PHE A 31 3.60 -8.91 -6.78
CA PHE A 31 4.78 -8.07 -6.52
C PHE A 31 4.76 -7.44 -5.12
N LEU A 32 3.59 -6.97 -4.68
CA LEU A 32 3.44 -6.32 -3.39
C LEU A 32 3.21 -7.30 -2.23
N ALA A 33 2.42 -8.35 -2.42
CA ALA A 33 2.05 -9.25 -1.32
C ALA A 33 2.89 -10.52 -1.21
N LEU A 34 3.73 -10.84 -2.21
CA LEU A 34 4.54 -12.07 -2.18
C LEU A 34 5.38 -12.25 -0.91
N PRO A 35 6.12 -11.23 -0.42
CA PRO A 35 6.89 -11.39 0.81
C PRO A 35 5.99 -11.82 1.98
N MET A 36 4.84 -11.15 2.16
CA MET A 36 3.87 -11.53 3.19
C MET A 36 3.20 -12.87 2.99
N LEU A 37 2.89 -13.25 1.75
CA LEU A 37 2.32 -14.57 1.44
C LEU A 37 3.28 -15.71 1.82
N MET A 38 4.58 -15.42 1.91
CA MET A 38 5.63 -16.38 2.22
C MET A 38 6.13 -16.35 3.67
N THR A 39 5.89 -15.28 4.42
CA THR A 39 6.39 -15.14 5.81
C THR A 39 5.67 -16.04 6.80
N MET A 40 6.44 -16.56 7.77
CA MET A 40 5.92 -17.49 8.75
C MET A 40 4.92 -16.82 9.71
N GLU A 41 5.06 -15.53 9.89
CA GLU A 41 4.35 -14.77 10.90
C GLU A 41 2.96 -14.42 10.39
N MET A 42 2.83 -14.11 9.09
CA MET A 42 1.58 -13.63 8.49
C MET A 42 0.51 -14.72 8.32
N TRP A 43 0.84 -15.88 7.75
CA TRP A 43 -0.08 -17.04 7.74
C TRP A 43 -0.42 -17.57 9.15
N TYR A 44 0.47 -17.46 10.15
CA TYR A 44 0.15 -17.86 11.53
C TYR A 44 -0.77 -16.85 12.22
N LEU A 45 -0.56 -15.55 11.99
CA LEU A 45 -1.48 -14.49 12.45
C LEU A 45 -2.92 -14.74 11.99
N GLY A 46 -3.10 -15.29 10.79
CA GLY A 46 -4.42 -15.70 10.28
C GLY A 46 -5.17 -16.70 11.18
N PHE A 47 -4.47 -17.41 12.08
CA PHE A 47 -5.06 -18.34 13.04
C PHE A 47 -5.49 -17.68 14.36
N TYR A 48 -4.68 -16.76 14.91
CA TYR A 48 -4.87 -16.24 16.28
C TYR A 48 -5.15 -14.73 16.39
N ILE A 49 -5.12 -13.96 15.30
CA ILE A 49 -5.46 -12.54 15.35
C ILE A 49 -6.87 -12.32 15.92
N ALA A 50 -7.03 -11.32 16.78
CA ALA A 50 -8.34 -10.92 17.29
C ALA A 50 -9.30 -10.59 16.12
N ARG A 51 -10.49 -11.19 16.14
CA ARG A 51 -11.47 -11.08 15.03
C ARG A 51 -11.90 -9.64 14.81
N GLU A 52 -11.92 -8.85 15.87
CA GLU A 52 -12.26 -7.44 15.88
C GLU A 52 -11.19 -6.62 15.14
N ARG A 53 -9.91 -6.94 15.32
CA ARG A 53 -8.79 -6.26 14.63
C ARG A 53 -8.74 -6.63 13.16
N LEU A 54 -8.93 -7.92 12.84
CA LEU A 54 -9.05 -8.35 11.44
C LEU A 54 -10.24 -7.68 10.76
N LEU A 55 -11.41 -7.66 11.40
CA LEU A 55 -12.58 -6.98 10.87
C LEU A 55 -12.32 -5.49 10.65
N LEU A 56 -11.68 -4.81 11.61
CA LEU A 56 -11.31 -3.41 11.46
C LEU A 56 -10.32 -3.19 10.31
N LEU A 57 -9.31 -4.06 10.14
CA LEU A 57 -8.38 -4.00 9.02
C LEU A 57 -9.11 -4.12 7.68
N LEU A 58 -10.06 -5.05 7.56
CA LEU A 58 -10.89 -5.20 6.36
C LEU A 58 -11.78 -3.98 6.11
N LEU A 59 -12.39 -3.43 7.17
CA LEU A 59 -13.24 -2.25 7.10
C LEU A 59 -12.45 -0.99 6.72
N VAL A 60 -11.17 -0.90 7.08
CA VAL A 60 -10.27 0.19 6.67
C VAL A 60 -9.78 -0.03 5.23
N ASN A 61 -9.54 -1.29 4.83
CA ASN A 61 -9.06 -1.63 3.49
C ASN A 61 -10.07 -1.23 2.39
N ILE A 62 -11.37 -1.45 2.60
CA ILE A 62 -12.38 -1.15 1.56
C ILE A 62 -12.40 0.35 1.20
N PRO A 63 -12.57 1.31 2.14
CA PRO A 63 -12.46 2.74 1.84
C PRO A 63 -11.13 3.13 1.25
N LEU A 64 -10.02 2.52 1.70
CA LEU A 64 -8.70 2.77 1.14
C LEU A 64 -8.66 2.40 -0.35
N LEU A 65 -9.12 1.20 -0.74
CA LEU A 65 -9.15 0.77 -2.13
C LEU A 65 -10.06 1.65 -2.99
N VAL A 66 -11.22 2.06 -2.48
CA VAL A 66 -12.15 2.96 -3.19
C VAL A 66 -11.50 4.32 -3.39
N LEU A 67 -10.84 4.86 -2.38
CA LEU A 67 -10.20 6.16 -2.45
C LEU A 67 -8.97 6.12 -3.38
N LEU A 68 -8.19 5.04 -3.37
CA LEU A 68 -7.11 4.82 -4.33
C LEU A 68 -7.64 4.73 -5.76
N ALA A 69 -8.72 3.97 -5.99
CA ALA A 69 -9.35 3.88 -7.30
C ALA A 69 -9.89 5.24 -7.78
N HIS A 70 -10.48 6.03 -6.89
CA HIS A 70 -11.04 7.34 -7.25
C HIS A 70 -9.97 8.42 -7.48
N ARG A 71 -8.84 8.35 -6.77
CA ARG A 71 -7.78 9.39 -6.83
C ARG A 71 -6.65 9.07 -7.80
N ILE A 72 -6.39 7.79 -8.03
CA ILE A 72 -5.39 7.28 -8.99
C ILE A 72 -6.09 6.84 -10.29
N GLY A 73 -7.42 6.86 -10.36
CA GLY A 73 -8.14 6.73 -11.63
C GLY A 73 -7.93 7.99 -12.45
N PHE A 74 -6.93 8.00 -13.33
CA PHE A 74 -6.44 9.17 -14.06
C PHE A 74 -7.33 9.62 -15.24
N GLU A 75 -8.63 9.32 -15.25
CA GLU A 75 -9.56 9.80 -16.28
C GLU A 75 -10.55 10.82 -15.71
N GLU A 76 -10.84 11.88 -16.47
CA GLU A 76 -11.73 12.99 -16.06
C GLU A 76 -13.18 12.56 -15.75
N THR A 77 -13.58 11.37 -16.19
CA THR A 77 -14.94 10.83 -16.04
C THR A 77 -15.08 9.74 -14.96
N PHE A 78 -14.17 9.67 -13.98
CA PHE A 78 -14.30 8.69 -12.89
C PHE A 78 -15.45 9.00 -11.92
N THR A 79 -16.48 8.16 -11.93
CA THR A 79 -17.57 8.19 -10.95
C THR A 79 -17.25 7.34 -9.72
N TRP A 80 -17.85 7.68 -8.56
CA TRP A 80 -17.75 6.85 -7.34
C TRP A 80 -18.18 5.39 -7.55
N ARG A 81 -19.07 5.15 -8.51
CA ARG A 81 -19.53 3.80 -8.87
C ARG A 81 -18.42 2.99 -9.55
N GLU A 82 -17.64 3.60 -10.43
CA GLU A 82 -16.50 2.95 -11.08
C GLU A 82 -15.36 2.72 -10.08
N ALA A 83 -15.10 3.68 -9.20
CA ALA A 83 -14.12 3.50 -8.12
C ALA A 83 -14.48 2.32 -7.20
N PHE A 84 -15.76 2.18 -6.86
CA PHE A 84 -16.24 1.03 -6.08
C PHE A 84 -16.14 -0.30 -6.83
N ARG A 85 -16.47 -0.32 -8.12
CA ARG A 85 -16.30 -1.50 -8.99
C ARG A 85 -14.84 -1.93 -9.02
N ASP A 86 -13.95 -0.98 -9.25
CA ASP A 86 -12.51 -1.22 -9.38
C ASP A 86 -11.90 -1.70 -8.05
N ALA A 87 -12.31 -1.10 -6.93
CA ALA A 87 -11.96 -1.58 -5.58
C ALA A 87 -12.42 -3.01 -5.34
N THR A 88 -13.64 -3.35 -5.76
CA THR A 88 -14.19 -4.70 -5.65
C THR A 88 -13.40 -5.70 -6.49
N ILE A 89 -13.03 -5.33 -7.72
CA ILE A 89 -12.20 -6.17 -8.61
C ILE A 89 -10.82 -6.40 -8.00
N ALA A 90 -10.14 -5.34 -7.54
CA ALA A 90 -8.83 -5.49 -6.91
C ALA A 90 -8.88 -6.33 -5.63
N TYR A 91 -9.93 -6.18 -4.83
CA TYR A 91 -10.12 -7.01 -3.64
C TYR A 91 -10.36 -8.48 -4.01
N GLY A 92 -11.18 -8.74 -5.05
CA GLY A 92 -11.37 -10.09 -5.60
C GLY A 92 -10.07 -10.72 -6.11
N ILE A 93 -9.24 -9.95 -6.82
CA ILE A 93 -7.89 -10.37 -7.24
C ILE A 93 -7.04 -10.69 -6.01
N GLY A 94 -7.05 -9.83 -4.99
CA GLY A 94 -6.29 -10.05 -3.76
C GLY A 94 -6.66 -11.35 -3.06
N ILE A 95 -7.96 -11.66 -2.94
CA ILE A 95 -8.46 -12.91 -2.38
C ILE A 95 -8.04 -14.11 -3.24
N LEU A 96 -8.25 -14.04 -4.56
CA LEU A 96 -7.95 -15.14 -5.47
C LEU A 96 -6.45 -15.44 -5.49
N THR A 97 -5.61 -14.42 -5.65
CA THR A 97 -4.16 -14.54 -5.64
C THR A 97 -3.67 -15.12 -4.33
N SER A 98 -4.18 -14.65 -3.19
CA SER A 98 -3.85 -15.20 -1.88
C SER A 98 -4.24 -16.67 -1.78
N ALA A 99 -5.46 -17.04 -2.21
CA ALA A 99 -5.92 -18.42 -2.17
C ALA A 99 -5.07 -19.36 -3.03
N VAL A 100 -4.75 -18.94 -4.25
CA VAL A 100 -3.92 -19.72 -5.18
C VAL A 100 -2.51 -19.90 -4.63
N VAL A 101 -1.87 -18.82 -4.18
CA VAL A 101 -0.48 -18.88 -3.67
C VAL A 101 -0.41 -19.70 -2.39
N LEU A 102 -1.28 -19.46 -1.41
CA LEU A 102 -1.27 -20.23 -0.16
C LEU A 102 -1.59 -21.72 -0.40
N ALA A 103 -2.50 -22.04 -1.33
CA ALA A 103 -2.75 -23.42 -1.70
C ALA A 103 -1.53 -24.07 -2.40
N ALA A 104 -0.89 -23.34 -3.33
CA ALA A 104 0.29 -23.81 -4.05
C ALA A 104 1.50 -24.05 -3.13
N LEU A 105 1.66 -23.21 -2.10
CA LEU A 105 2.70 -23.36 -1.07
C LEU A 105 2.38 -24.42 0.00
N GLY A 106 1.21 -25.07 -0.07
CA GLY A 106 0.79 -26.06 0.92
C GLY A 106 0.41 -25.47 2.28
N ILE A 107 0.16 -24.15 2.34
CA ILE A 107 -0.22 -23.39 3.53
C ILE A 107 -1.70 -23.62 3.88
N VAL A 108 -2.55 -23.68 2.85
CA VAL A 108 -3.99 -23.93 2.96
C VAL A 108 -4.29 -25.32 2.40
N GLY A 109 -4.83 -26.19 3.25
CA GLY A 109 -5.21 -27.56 2.91
C GLY A 109 -6.68 -27.86 3.19
N ARG A 110 -7.19 -28.98 2.66
CA ARG A 110 -8.60 -29.40 2.85
C ARG A 110 -8.91 -29.88 4.27
N ASP A 111 -7.89 -30.31 5.01
CA ASP A 111 -8.04 -30.84 6.37
C ASP A 111 -8.05 -29.72 7.43
N MET A 112 -7.93 -28.46 7.01
CA MET A 112 -7.87 -27.29 7.88
C MET A 112 -9.27 -26.76 8.22
N PRO A 113 -9.51 -26.31 9.47
CA PRO A 113 -10.78 -25.67 9.84
C PRO A 113 -11.08 -24.45 8.94
N ALA A 114 -12.34 -24.32 8.49
CA ALA A 114 -12.74 -23.23 7.59
C ALA A 114 -12.46 -21.84 8.17
N SER A 115 -12.50 -21.67 9.49
CA SER A 115 -12.16 -20.41 10.16
C SER A 115 -10.70 -20.02 10.01
N GLU A 116 -9.79 -20.99 10.01
CA GLU A 116 -8.35 -20.74 9.83
C GLU A 116 -8.04 -20.38 8.37
N ILE A 117 -8.67 -21.08 7.43
CA ILE A 117 -8.57 -20.74 6.00
C ILE A 117 -9.09 -19.31 5.78
N ALA A 118 -10.27 -18.99 6.33
CA ALA A 118 -10.86 -17.66 6.19
C ALA A 118 -9.97 -16.55 6.78
N GLY A 119 -9.39 -16.78 7.97
CA GLY A 119 -8.47 -15.82 8.60
C GLY A 119 -7.21 -15.57 7.77
N LYS A 120 -6.56 -16.63 7.28
CA LYS A 120 -5.39 -16.53 6.39
C LYS A 120 -5.69 -15.77 5.10
N LEU A 121 -6.81 -16.12 4.44
CA LEU A 121 -7.20 -15.46 3.19
C LEU A 121 -7.60 -14.00 3.40
N ALA A 122 -8.37 -13.70 4.45
CA ALA A 122 -8.78 -12.35 4.77
C ALA A 122 -7.59 -11.44 5.10
N LEU A 123 -6.61 -11.97 5.83
CA LEU A 123 -5.44 -11.20 6.20
C LEU A 123 -4.53 -10.92 5.00
N GLN A 124 -4.30 -11.92 4.14
CA GLN A 124 -3.43 -11.80 2.98
C GLN A 124 -4.06 -11.04 1.79
N SER A 125 -5.40 -11.02 1.70
CA SER A 125 -6.09 -10.29 0.64
C SER A 125 -5.91 -8.78 0.74
N VAL A 126 -5.65 -8.23 1.93
CA VAL A 126 -5.46 -6.80 2.16
C VAL A 126 -4.27 -6.26 1.34
N PRO A 127 -3.02 -6.69 1.57
CA PRO A 127 -1.90 -6.21 0.77
C PRO A 127 -1.97 -6.64 -0.70
N ALA A 128 -2.48 -7.85 -0.98
CA ALA A 128 -2.64 -8.32 -2.35
C ALA A 128 -3.60 -7.42 -3.14
N SER A 129 -4.68 -6.95 -2.51
CA SER A 129 -5.64 -6.02 -3.13
C SER A 129 -5.08 -4.62 -3.34
N ILE A 130 -4.26 -4.11 -2.42
CA ILE A 130 -3.56 -2.84 -2.60
C ILE A 130 -2.61 -2.93 -3.81
N GLY A 131 -1.85 -4.03 -3.93
CA GLY A 131 -1.00 -4.29 -5.09
C GLY A 131 -1.77 -4.41 -6.39
N ALA A 132 -2.89 -5.13 -6.39
CA ALA A 132 -3.75 -5.23 -7.56
C ALA A 132 -4.29 -3.87 -8.01
N MET A 133 -4.71 -3.03 -7.05
CA MET A 133 -5.23 -1.70 -7.32
C MET A 133 -4.17 -0.80 -7.95
N LEU A 134 -2.99 -0.70 -7.31
CA LEU A 134 -1.90 0.16 -7.77
C LEU A 134 -1.38 -0.26 -9.15
N ALA A 135 -1.16 -1.55 -9.41
CA ALA A 135 -0.67 -1.98 -10.72
C ALA A 135 -1.70 -1.75 -11.83
N ARG A 136 -3.00 -1.94 -11.54
CA ARG A 136 -4.06 -1.73 -12.52
C ARG A 136 -4.26 -0.24 -12.83
N SER A 137 -4.16 0.64 -11.84
CA SER A 137 -4.27 2.09 -12.05
C SER A 137 -3.05 2.70 -12.73
N GLN A 138 -1.84 2.17 -12.50
CA GLN A 138 -0.60 2.69 -13.08
C GLN A 138 -0.33 2.18 -14.50
N LEU A 139 -0.55 0.89 -14.76
CA LEU A 139 -0.26 0.29 -16.07
C LEU A 139 -1.42 0.44 -17.06
N GLY A 140 -2.62 0.81 -16.60
CA GLY A 140 -3.80 1.07 -17.42
C GLY A 140 -3.72 2.30 -18.31
N GLN A 141 -2.73 3.18 -18.08
CA GLN A 141 -2.54 4.37 -18.89
C GLN A 141 -1.95 4.02 -20.26
N GLY A 142 -2.72 4.30 -21.31
CA GLY A 142 -2.16 4.47 -22.65
C GLY A 142 -1.23 5.68 -22.64
N THR A 143 -0.05 5.53 -23.24
CA THR A 143 1.03 6.53 -23.30
C THR A 143 0.67 7.75 -24.17
N GLY A 144 -0.40 8.49 -23.87
CA GLY A 144 -0.83 9.58 -24.74
C GLY A 144 -2.09 10.34 -24.34
N GLN A 145 -2.26 10.65 -23.05
CA GLN A 145 -3.19 11.70 -22.64
C GLN A 145 -2.36 12.84 -22.06
N ASP A 146 -2.49 14.01 -22.68
CA ASP A 146 -1.70 15.21 -22.41
C ASP A 146 -1.51 15.49 -20.91
N ASP A 147 -0.24 15.67 -20.53
CA ASP A 147 0.23 16.26 -19.26
C ASP A 147 -0.29 17.70 -19.15
N ASP A 148 -1.58 17.85 -18.90
CA ASP A 148 -2.11 19.10 -18.40
C ASP A 148 -1.69 19.19 -16.94
N GLU A 149 -0.81 20.15 -16.63
CA GLU A 149 -0.22 20.49 -15.32
C GLU A 149 -1.28 20.66 -14.22
N ARG A 150 -1.89 19.55 -13.78
CA ARG A 150 -2.90 19.55 -12.73
C ARG A 150 -2.20 19.35 -11.41
N GLU A 151 -2.15 20.43 -10.63
CA GLU A 151 -1.70 20.40 -9.24
C GLU A 151 -2.41 19.25 -8.50
N THR A 152 -1.65 18.22 -8.10
CA THR A 152 -2.21 17.14 -7.29
C THR A 152 -2.64 17.73 -5.94
N PRO A 153 -3.91 17.58 -5.53
CA PRO A 153 -4.35 18.14 -4.26
C PRO A 153 -3.55 17.59 -3.08
N TYR A 154 -3.24 18.44 -2.11
CA TYR A 154 -2.41 18.09 -0.95
C TYR A 154 -2.91 16.84 -0.18
N HIS A 155 -4.23 16.66 -0.06
CA HIS A 155 -4.79 15.47 0.59
C HIS A 155 -4.57 14.18 -0.21
N THR A 156 -4.48 14.27 -1.54
CA THR A 156 -4.18 13.13 -2.41
C THR A 156 -2.72 12.71 -2.22
N GLU A 157 -1.79 13.68 -2.12
CA GLU A 157 -0.40 13.38 -1.79
C GLU A 157 -0.29 12.68 -0.44
N LEU A 158 -0.92 13.21 0.62
CA LEU A 158 -0.90 12.59 1.95
C LEU A 158 -1.49 11.18 1.97
N LEU A 159 -2.55 10.93 1.19
CA LEU A 159 -3.14 9.60 1.04
C LEU A 159 -2.16 8.63 0.38
N LEU A 160 -1.46 9.06 -0.67
CA LEU A 160 -0.48 8.24 -1.36
C LEU A 160 0.71 7.94 -0.43
N MET A 161 1.16 8.92 0.34
CA MET A 161 2.15 8.72 1.40
C MET A 161 1.68 7.70 2.44
N ALA A 162 0.43 7.80 2.91
CA ALA A 162 -0.15 6.84 3.83
C ALA A 162 -0.21 5.43 3.22
N THR A 163 -0.50 5.32 1.93
CA THR A 163 -0.60 4.04 1.21
C THR A 163 0.77 3.40 1.03
N GLY A 164 1.79 4.19 0.63
CA GLY A 164 3.18 3.73 0.55
C GLY A 164 3.73 3.30 1.91
N ALA A 165 3.48 4.10 2.96
CA ALA A 165 3.84 3.74 4.33
C ALA A 165 3.13 2.46 4.78
N LEU A 166 1.84 2.31 4.47
CA LEU A 166 1.05 1.14 4.86
C LEU A 166 1.55 -0.09 4.14
N PHE A 167 1.79 0.01 2.83
CA PHE A 167 2.33 -1.07 2.03
C PHE A 167 3.63 -1.64 2.62
N VAL A 168 4.59 -0.77 2.91
CA VAL A 168 5.86 -1.19 3.53
C VAL A 168 5.63 -1.70 4.95
N SER A 169 4.78 -1.03 5.73
CA SER A 169 4.50 -1.41 7.11
C SER A 169 3.86 -2.79 7.21
N LEU A 170 2.91 -3.13 6.34
CA LEU A 170 2.25 -4.44 6.37
C LEU A 170 3.26 -5.58 6.16
N ASN A 171 4.30 -5.39 5.34
CA ASN A 171 5.31 -6.42 5.09
C ASN A 171 6.26 -6.69 6.25
N ILE A 172 6.38 -5.76 7.22
CA ILE A 172 7.42 -5.81 8.26
C ILE A 172 6.79 -5.81 9.67
N ALA A 173 5.69 -5.10 9.88
CA ALA A 173 5.00 -5.02 11.17
C ALA A 173 4.64 -6.37 11.83
N PRO A 174 4.17 -7.40 11.08
CA PRO A 174 3.83 -8.68 11.69
C PRO A 174 5.05 -9.53 12.04
N THR A 175 6.27 -9.13 11.67
CA THR A 175 7.45 -9.98 11.82
C THR A 175 8.12 -9.83 13.20
N GLU A 176 8.78 -10.89 13.66
CA GLU A 176 9.46 -10.88 14.96
C GLU A 176 10.68 -9.94 14.99
N GLU A 177 11.26 -9.62 13.83
CA GLU A 177 12.44 -8.75 13.72
C GLU A 177 12.20 -7.36 14.29
N ILE A 178 10.97 -6.83 14.21
CA ILE A 178 10.65 -5.51 14.77
C ILE A 178 10.95 -5.49 16.27
N MET A 179 10.50 -6.52 17.00
CA MET A 179 10.71 -6.65 18.43
C MET A 179 12.19 -6.89 18.75
N VAL A 180 12.87 -7.77 18.00
CA VAL A 180 14.30 -8.05 18.20
C VAL A 180 15.15 -6.79 17.99
N LEU A 181 14.83 -5.97 16.98
CA LEU A 181 15.52 -4.70 16.73
C LEU A 181 15.23 -3.69 17.84
N ALA A 182 13.98 -3.58 18.29
CA ALA A 182 13.59 -2.68 19.38
C ALA A 182 14.37 -2.98 20.68
N TYR A 183 14.58 -4.26 21.01
CA TYR A 183 15.39 -4.68 22.15
C TYR A 183 16.88 -4.37 22.02
N LYS A 184 17.43 -4.38 20.80
CA LYS A 184 18.84 -4.06 20.56
C LYS A 184 19.12 -2.56 20.57
N MET A 185 18.10 -1.75 20.35
CA MET A 185 18.25 -0.30 20.23
C MET A 185 18.42 0.37 21.59
N THR A 186 19.37 1.30 21.64
CA THR A 186 19.47 2.29 22.71
C THR A 186 18.83 3.60 22.27
N ALA A 187 18.63 4.54 23.20
CA ALA A 187 18.09 5.87 22.88
C ALA A 187 18.90 6.61 21.79
N TRP A 188 20.21 6.38 21.70
CA TRP A 188 21.06 6.96 20.66
C TRP A 188 20.78 6.35 19.28
N HIS A 189 20.57 5.04 19.21
CA HIS A 189 20.18 4.40 17.96
C HIS A 189 18.79 4.88 17.52
N ALA A 190 17.86 5.03 18.46
CA ALA A 190 16.53 5.57 18.19
C ALA A 190 16.60 6.98 17.59
N MET A 191 17.40 7.88 18.19
CA MET A 191 17.61 9.23 17.66
C MET A 191 18.26 9.20 16.27
N ALA A 192 19.28 8.37 16.07
CA ALA A 192 19.95 8.24 14.78
C ALA A 192 19.00 7.74 13.68
N VAL A 193 18.15 6.77 13.98
CA VAL A 193 17.14 6.25 13.05
C VAL A 193 16.09 7.30 12.72
N ILE A 194 15.62 8.09 13.69
CA ILE A 194 14.69 9.21 13.43
C ILE A 194 15.31 10.22 12.47
N LEU A 195 16.54 10.67 12.76
CA LEU A 195 17.24 11.65 11.93
C LEU A 195 17.50 11.09 10.52
N LEU A 196 17.87 9.81 10.41
CA LEU A 196 18.06 9.14 9.14
C LEU A 196 16.74 9.02 8.35
N SER A 197 15.65 8.66 9.01
CA SER A 197 14.32 8.55 8.40
C SER A 197 13.90 9.89 7.79
N ILE A 198 13.99 10.96 8.57
CA ILE A 198 13.64 12.32 8.14
C ILE A 198 14.57 12.78 7.01
N GLY A 199 15.88 12.56 7.16
CA GLY A 199 16.87 12.96 6.17
C GLY A 199 16.68 12.27 4.82
N LEU A 200 16.45 10.95 4.82
CA LEU A 200 16.18 10.20 3.60
C LEU A 200 14.84 10.60 2.99
N MET A 201 13.75 10.67 3.77
CA MET A 201 12.46 11.13 3.27
C MET A 201 12.56 12.53 2.64
N HIS A 202 13.29 13.46 3.28
CA HIS A 202 13.50 14.78 2.73
C HIS A 202 14.32 14.73 1.43
N GLY A 203 15.35 13.90 1.37
CA GLY A 203 16.15 13.68 0.16
C GLY A 203 15.30 13.17 -1.01
N PHE A 204 14.41 12.21 -0.76
CA PHE A 204 13.44 11.73 -1.76
C PHE A 204 12.51 12.85 -2.24
N VAL A 205 11.90 13.58 -1.31
CA VAL A 205 11.02 14.72 -1.64
C VAL A 205 11.75 15.78 -2.48
N TYR A 206 12.99 16.10 -2.09
CA TYR A 206 13.79 17.09 -2.81
C TYR A 206 14.19 16.60 -4.20
N ALA A 207 14.58 15.33 -4.34
CA ALA A 207 14.91 14.74 -5.64
C ALA A 207 13.70 14.76 -6.60
N VAL A 208 12.49 14.51 -6.10
CA VAL A 208 11.24 14.61 -6.90
C VAL A 208 11.04 16.03 -7.40
N SER A 209 11.23 17.05 -6.55
CA SER A 209 11.09 18.46 -6.94
C SER A 209 12.05 18.89 -8.05
N PHE A 210 13.16 18.17 -8.27
CA PHE A 210 14.10 18.42 -9.37
C PHE A 210 13.80 17.64 -10.66
N ILE A 211 13.08 16.52 -10.58
CA ILE A 211 12.83 15.62 -11.72
C ILE A 211 11.40 15.80 -12.28
N GLY A 212 10.42 16.17 -11.45
CA GLY A 212 8.98 16.17 -11.76
C GLY A 212 8.33 17.53 -12.03
N GLY A 213 9.08 18.54 -12.48
CA GLY A 213 8.51 19.77 -13.08
C GLY A 213 7.73 20.74 -12.16
N HIS A 214 7.46 20.40 -10.90
CA HIS A 214 6.95 21.36 -9.93
C HIS A 214 8.12 22.21 -9.44
N GLU A 215 8.52 23.20 -10.24
CA GLU A 215 9.31 24.32 -9.76
C GLU A 215 8.57 24.89 -8.55
N LEU A 216 9.01 24.52 -7.33
CA LEU A 216 8.87 25.39 -6.19
C LEU A 216 9.41 26.73 -6.70
N GLN A 217 8.52 27.72 -6.89
CA GLN A 217 8.86 29.00 -7.50
C GLN A 217 10.25 29.43 -7.02
N PRO A 218 11.13 30.00 -7.85
CA PRO A 218 12.54 30.25 -7.51
C PRO A 218 12.80 30.96 -6.16
N GLU A 219 11.78 31.60 -5.59
CA GLU A 219 11.78 32.27 -4.28
C GLU A 219 11.31 31.40 -3.09
N THR A 220 10.93 30.14 -3.30
CA THR A 220 10.37 29.28 -2.26
C THR A 220 11.51 28.70 -1.41
N PRO A 221 11.55 28.95 -0.10
CA PRO A 221 12.65 28.50 0.73
C PRO A 221 12.73 26.97 0.87
N TRP A 222 13.93 26.42 0.99
CA TRP A 222 14.18 24.98 1.17
C TRP A 222 13.40 24.36 2.35
N TRP A 223 13.13 25.13 3.39
CA TRP A 223 12.34 24.71 4.55
C TRP A 223 10.84 24.57 4.28
N HIS A 224 10.31 25.18 3.23
CA HIS A 224 8.90 25.05 2.86
C HIS A 224 8.56 23.61 2.46
N ALA A 225 9.40 22.97 1.64
CA ALA A 225 9.23 21.57 1.27
C ALA A 225 9.35 20.64 2.47
N PHE A 226 10.29 20.96 3.38
CA PHE A 226 10.47 20.21 4.63
C PHE A 226 9.22 20.28 5.53
N VAL A 227 8.66 21.46 5.75
CA VAL A 227 7.50 21.66 6.64
C VAL A 227 6.20 21.17 6.02
N ARG A 228 6.02 21.33 4.70
CA ARG A 228 4.75 20.98 4.03
C ARG A 228 4.65 19.51 3.67
N PHE A 229 5.79 18.87 3.35
CA PHE A 229 5.78 17.50 2.83
C PHE A 229 6.55 16.51 3.71
N THR A 230 7.78 16.85 4.13
CA THR A 230 8.59 15.90 4.93
C THR A 230 8.02 15.67 6.33
N LEU A 231 7.72 16.74 7.08
CA LEU A 231 7.19 16.57 8.44
C LEU A 231 5.80 15.89 8.46
N PRO A 232 4.80 16.34 7.67
CA PRO A 232 3.50 15.67 7.64
C PRO A 232 3.60 14.25 7.11
N GLY A 233 4.44 14.02 6.10
CA GLY A 233 4.74 12.69 5.58
C GLY A 233 5.32 11.75 6.63
N TYR A 234 6.25 12.23 7.45
CA TYR A 234 6.83 11.45 8.52
C TYR A 234 5.82 11.16 9.63
N ILE A 235 4.96 12.12 9.98
CA ILE A 235 3.85 11.92 10.92
C ILE A 235 2.88 10.87 10.38
N VAL A 236 2.54 10.92 9.10
CA VAL A 236 1.70 9.91 8.43
C VAL A 236 2.36 8.54 8.51
N ALA A 237 3.65 8.44 8.18
CA ALA A 237 4.40 7.19 8.28
C ALA A 237 4.38 6.61 9.70
N LEU A 238 4.67 7.43 10.72
CA LEU A 238 4.59 7.00 12.12
C LEU A 238 3.17 6.60 12.54
N SER A 239 2.14 7.34 12.10
CA SER A 239 0.74 7.01 12.41
C SER A 239 0.34 5.67 11.81
N VAL A 240 0.77 5.41 10.58
CA VAL A 240 0.54 4.14 9.89
C VAL A 240 1.32 3.00 10.54
N SER A 241 2.58 3.23 10.92
CA SER A 241 3.39 2.24 11.66
C SER A 241 2.76 1.91 13.01
N LEU A 242 2.30 2.91 13.75
CA LEU A 242 1.60 2.71 15.02
C LEU A 242 0.32 1.89 14.82
N PHE A 243 -0.47 2.24 13.80
CA PHE A 243 -1.68 1.50 13.44
C PHE A 243 -1.37 0.04 13.09
N ALA A 244 -0.33 -0.21 12.27
CA ALA A 244 0.05 -1.55 11.86
C ALA A 244 0.54 -2.41 13.04
N LEU A 245 1.43 -1.88 13.89
CA LEU A 245 1.90 -2.57 15.09
C LEU A 245 0.76 -2.87 16.07
N TRP A 246 -0.20 -1.94 16.17
CA TRP A 246 -1.39 -2.18 16.96
C TRP A 246 -2.28 -3.26 16.34
N ILE A 247 -2.53 -3.25 15.04
CA ILE A 247 -3.38 -4.26 14.39
C ILE A 247 -2.81 -5.68 14.54
N PHE A 248 -1.50 -5.83 14.39
CA PHE A 248 -0.84 -7.14 14.46
C PHE A 248 -0.44 -7.57 15.87
N GLU A 249 -0.89 -6.86 16.91
CA GLU A 249 -0.61 -7.19 18.30
C GLU A 249 0.89 -7.18 18.68
N SER A 250 1.72 -6.51 17.87
CA SER A 250 3.18 -6.46 18.03
C SER A 250 3.65 -5.76 19.32
N PHE A 251 2.75 -5.12 20.06
CA PHE A 251 3.05 -4.45 21.33
C PHE A 251 2.93 -5.35 22.58
N GLY A 252 2.26 -6.50 22.51
CA GLY A 252 2.14 -7.46 23.64
C GLY A 252 2.01 -6.81 25.04
N ASP A 253 2.86 -7.25 25.97
CA ASP A 253 3.07 -6.68 27.31
C ASP A 253 4.30 -5.74 27.37
N SER A 254 4.71 -5.17 26.22
CA SER A 254 5.93 -4.38 26.08
C SER A 254 5.89 -3.11 26.92
N SER A 255 7.07 -2.69 27.38
CA SER A 255 7.22 -1.41 28.08
C SER A 255 7.01 -0.21 27.13
N ALA A 256 6.67 0.96 27.67
CA ALA A 256 6.49 2.18 26.85
C ALA A 256 7.73 2.53 26.00
N THR A 257 8.93 2.28 26.53
CA THR A 257 10.20 2.49 25.80
C THR A 257 10.34 1.54 24.61
N GLU A 258 9.94 0.29 24.81
CA GLU A 258 10.01 -0.73 23.76
C GLU A 258 8.96 -0.48 22.68
N MET A 259 7.75 -0.08 23.05
CA MET A 259 6.73 0.38 22.09
C MET A 259 7.26 1.54 21.23
N LEU A 260 7.95 2.50 21.85
CA LEU A 260 8.55 3.62 21.14
C LEU A 260 9.67 3.16 20.19
N HIS A 261 10.54 2.25 20.63
CA HIS A 261 11.59 1.70 19.77
C HIS A 261 11.01 0.92 18.59
N SER A 262 10.01 0.05 18.80
CA SER A 262 9.32 -0.68 17.73
C SER A 262 8.67 0.27 16.72
N LEU A 263 8.05 1.35 17.20
CA LEU A 263 7.48 2.39 16.36
C LEU A 263 8.55 3.09 15.51
N ILE A 264 9.73 3.37 16.07
CA ILE A 264 10.83 3.99 15.33
C ILE A 264 11.44 3.03 14.30
N VAL A 265 11.60 1.75 14.67
CA VAL A 265 12.11 0.70 13.78
C VAL A 265 11.20 0.57 12.56
N LEU A 266 9.89 0.48 12.75
CA LEU A 266 8.93 0.37 11.65
C LEU A 266 8.73 1.70 10.91
N GLY A 267 8.80 2.82 11.63
CA GLY A 267 8.67 4.17 11.09
C GLY A 267 9.75 4.50 10.05
N PHE A 268 10.94 3.92 10.20
CA PHE A 268 12.03 4.08 9.23
C PHE A 268 11.67 3.60 7.82
N PRO A 269 11.41 2.30 7.57
CA PRO A 269 11.02 1.84 6.25
C PRO A 269 9.65 2.39 5.81
N ALA A 270 8.71 2.63 6.74
CA ALA A 270 7.43 3.25 6.42
C ALA A 270 7.61 4.67 5.85
N SER A 271 8.56 5.45 6.36
CA SER A 271 8.89 6.78 5.85
C SER A 271 9.44 6.73 4.41
N LEU A 272 10.25 5.72 4.10
CA LEU A 272 10.73 5.49 2.73
C LEU A 272 9.57 5.11 1.80
N GLY A 273 8.65 4.24 2.26
CA GLY A 273 7.44 3.90 1.51
C GLY A 273 6.58 5.13 1.20
N ALA A 274 6.35 5.99 2.19
CA ALA A 274 5.63 7.25 2.01
C ALA A 274 6.32 8.17 0.99
N ALA A 275 7.64 8.31 1.07
CA ALA A 275 8.40 9.14 0.15
C ALA A 275 8.40 8.58 -1.28
N ALA A 276 8.54 7.25 -1.43
CA ALA A 276 8.56 6.57 -2.72
C ALA A 276 7.19 6.61 -3.41
N ALA A 277 6.08 6.51 -2.68
CA ALA A 277 4.74 6.65 -3.26
C ALA A 277 4.52 8.03 -3.92
N ARG A 278 5.25 9.06 -3.46
CA ARG A 278 5.23 10.38 -4.08
C ARG A 278 6.08 10.47 -5.35
N LEU A 279 7.11 9.64 -5.53
CA LEU A 279 7.89 9.57 -6.80
C LEU A 279 7.08 9.00 -7.97
N ILE A 280 5.96 8.34 -7.67
CA ILE A 280 5.08 7.72 -8.67
C ILE A 280 4.05 8.75 -9.18
N LEU A 281 3.90 9.89 -8.49
CA LEU A 281 3.19 11.07 -8.98
C LEU A 281 4.08 11.87 -9.91
#